data_AF-A0A3Q9IQM8-F1
#
_entry.id   AF-A0A3Q9IQM8-F1
#
_cell.length_a   1.000
_cell.length_b   1.000
_cell.length_c   1.000
_cell.angle_alpha   90.00
_cell.angle_beta   90.00
_cell.angle_gamma   90.00
#
_symmetry.space_group_name_H-M   'P 1'
#
loop_
_entity.id
_entity.type
_entity.pdbx_description
1 polymer ?
#
loop_
_entity_poly.entity_id
_entity_poly.type
_entity_poly.pdbx_seq_one_letter_code
_entity_poly.pdbx_strand_id
1 'polypeptide(L)'
;MRRIFIGTLVVLTIALINGCANRKITRVDPNETIDLSGRWNDSDSRLVSEEMIGDVLTSAWLPRYTKANDKRPVVVVGLVENKSHEHINSETFIKDIEKAIIRDGNIRLVVAGEKRNELRKERAEQQDYASPETTKKWGKELGADFILQGTINSIVDAYKKQKVVTYQIDLQLTNIETNEVVWMGDKKIKKQISDRIL
;
A
#
# COMPACT_ATOMS: atom_id res chain seq x y z
N MET A 1 39.22 -26.14 -46.32
CA MET A 1 39.22 -25.95 -44.84
C MET A 1 39.41 -24.49 -44.40
N ARG A 2 40.42 -23.77 -44.90
CA ARG A 2 40.70 -22.37 -44.48
C ARG A 2 39.57 -21.35 -44.73
N ARG A 3 38.80 -21.50 -45.82
CA ARG A 3 37.62 -20.64 -46.11
C ARG A 3 36.40 -20.93 -45.22
N ILE A 4 36.26 -22.17 -44.76
CA ILE A 4 35.18 -22.57 -43.84
C ILE A 4 35.48 -22.00 -42.45
N PHE A 5 36.72 -22.11 -41.99
CA PHE A 5 37.18 -21.52 -40.71
C PHE A 5 37.00 -20.00 -40.62
N ILE A 6 37.24 -19.27 -41.72
CA ILE A 6 37.02 -17.82 -41.78
C ILE A 6 35.51 -17.51 -41.72
N GLY A 7 34.67 -18.31 -42.39
CA GLY A 7 33.22 -18.18 -42.32
C GLY A 7 32.67 -18.39 -40.90
N THR A 8 33.15 -19.41 -40.18
CA THR A 8 32.73 -19.68 -38.80
C THR A 8 33.18 -18.58 -37.84
N LEU A 9 34.39 -18.03 -38.02
CA LEU A 9 34.91 -16.94 -37.17
C LEU A 9 34.14 -15.64 -37.36
N VAL A 10 33.68 -15.33 -38.58
CA VAL A 10 32.84 -14.16 -38.88
C VAL A 10 31.43 -14.31 -38.29
N VAL A 11 30.83 -15.49 -38.37
CA VAL A 11 29.52 -15.76 -37.75
C VAL A 11 29.60 -15.68 -36.21
N LEU A 12 30.69 -16.20 -35.62
CA LEU A 12 30.90 -16.15 -34.17
C LEU A 12 31.14 -14.71 -33.68
N THR A 13 31.83 -13.87 -34.45
CA THR A 13 32.01 -12.46 -34.12
C THR A 13 30.71 -11.66 -34.24
N ILE A 14 29.86 -11.92 -35.24
CA ILE A 14 28.53 -11.29 -35.38
C ILE A 14 27.57 -11.72 -34.25
N ALA A 15 27.69 -12.95 -33.75
CA ALA A 15 26.92 -13.41 -32.59
C ALA A 15 27.33 -12.71 -31.28
N LEU A 16 28.60 -12.29 -31.15
CA LEU A 16 29.12 -11.63 -29.94
C LEU A 16 28.74 -10.14 -29.83
N ILE A 17 28.51 -9.44 -30.94
CA ILE A 17 28.09 -8.01 -30.92
C ILE A 17 26.61 -7.80 -30.58
N ASN A 18 25.78 -8.85 -30.59
CA ASN A 18 24.35 -8.77 -30.22
C ASN A 18 24.08 -9.16 -28.75
N GLY A 19 25.12 -9.42 -27.95
CA GLY A 19 24.99 -9.94 -26.58
C GLY A 19 24.81 -8.91 -25.47
N CYS A 20 24.99 -7.61 -25.73
CA CYS A 20 24.87 -6.59 -24.70
C CYS A 20 23.46 -6.00 -24.67
N ALA A 21 22.56 -6.65 -23.92
CA ALA A 21 21.31 -6.06 -23.49
C ALA A 21 21.61 -4.79 -22.66
N ASN A 22 21.58 -3.64 -23.34
CA ASN A 22 21.89 -2.34 -22.74
C ASN A 22 20.69 -1.88 -21.91
N ARG A 23 20.55 -2.41 -20.68
CA ARG A 23 19.50 -2.00 -19.75
C ARG A 23 19.76 -0.56 -19.32
N LYS A 24 19.09 0.39 -19.98
CA LYS A 24 19.15 1.80 -19.63
C LYS A 24 18.29 2.06 -18.39
N ILE A 25 18.94 2.37 -17.26
CA ILE A 25 18.26 2.76 -16.02
C ILE A 25 18.23 4.29 -15.98
N THR A 26 17.05 4.88 -16.06
CA THR A 26 16.85 6.32 -15.90
C THR A 26 16.00 6.56 -14.66
N ARG A 27 16.37 7.57 -13.87
CA ARG A 27 15.52 8.07 -12.79
C ARG A 27 14.40 8.89 -13.43
N VAL A 28 13.18 8.55 -13.08
CA VAL A 28 11.96 9.23 -13.51
C VAL A 28 11.31 9.87 -12.29
N ASP A 29 10.43 10.85 -12.51
CA ASP A 29 9.70 11.50 -11.41
C ASP A 29 8.77 10.45 -10.76
N PRO A 30 8.75 10.31 -9.42
CA PRO A 30 7.81 9.44 -8.71
C PRO A 30 6.32 9.75 -8.97
N ASN A 31 6.02 10.94 -9.51
CA ASN A 31 4.66 11.33 -9.87
C ASN A 31 4.27 10.91 -11.29
N GLU A 32 5.23 10.59 -12.13
CA GLU A 32 4.99 10.15 -13.50
C GLU A 32 4.27 8.79 -13.52
N THR A 33 3.14 8.71 -14.22
CA THR A 33 2.40 7.45 -14.34
C THR A 33 3.00 6.60 -15.45
N ILE A 34 3.65 5.50 -15.08
CA ILE A 34 4.25 4.56 -16.02
C ILE A 34 3.60 3.19 -15.82
N ASP A 35 2.85 2.72 -16.82
CA ASP A 35 2.29 1.37 -16.83
C ASP A 35 2.99 0.50 -17.85
N LEU A 36 3.76 -0.48 -17.36
CA LEU A 36 4.53 -1.40 -18.19
C LEU A 36 3.83 -2.73 -18.43
N SER A 37 3.03 -3.21 -17.46
CA SER A 37 2.54 -4.59 -17.45
C SER A 37 1.03 -4.70 -17.30
N GLY A 38 0.34 -3.59 -17.04
CA GLY A 38 -1.08 -3.56 -16.67
C GLY A 38 -1.36 -4.16 -15.29
N ARG A 39 -0.34 -4.51 -14.52
CA ARG A 39 -0.44 -4.97 -13.13
C ARG A 39 -0.60 -3.78 -12.18
N TRP A 40 -0.91 -4.07 -10.93
CA TRP A 40 -0.89 -3.06 -9.86
C TRP A 40 0.46 -2.36 -9.77
N ASN A 41 0.45 -1.03 -9.72
CA ASN A 41 1.64 -0.20 -9.60
C ASN A 41 1.52 0.89 -8.51
N ASP A 42 2.58 1.70 -8.40
CA ASP A 42 2.69 2.82 -7.46
C ASP A 42 1.63 3.91 -7.71
N SER A 43 1.33 4.20 -8.97
CA SER A 43 0.30 5.17 -9.34
C SER A 43 -1.09 4.72 -8.89
N ASP A 44 -1.42 3.43 -9.03
CA ASP A 44 -2.68 2.85 -8.53
C ASP A 44 -2.77 2.97 -7.00
N SER A 45 -1.68 2.65 -6.29
CA SER A 45 -1.58 2.77 -4.84
C SER A 45 -1.79 4.22 -4.38
N ARG A 46 -1.21 5.20 -5.10
CA ARG A 46 -1.41 6.62 -4.79
C ARG A 46 -2.85 7.05 -5.00
N LEU A 47 -3.45 6.74 -6.15
CA LEU A 47 -4.83 7.12 -6.48
C LEU A 47 -5.84 6.57 -5.46
N VAL A 48 -5.63 5.34 -4.99
CA VAL A 48 -6.47 4.74 -3.94
C VAL A 48 -6.25 5.44 -2.61
N SER A 49 -5.00 5.71 -2.24
CA SER A 49 -4.70 6.46 -1.00
C SER A 49 -5.37 7.82 -0.99
N GLU A 50 -5.19 8.62 -2.05
CA GLU A 50 -5.70 9.99 -2.15
C GLU A 50 -7.21 10.05 -2.04
N GLU A 51 -7.92 9.14 -2.73
CA GLU A 51 -9.38 9.04 -2.62
C GLU A 51 -9.81 8.71 -1.19
N MET A 52 -9.23 7.65 -0.62
CA MET A 52 -9.62 7.14 0.70
C MET A 52 -9.32 8.15 1.80
N ILE A 53 -8.18 8.84 1.71
CA ILE A 53 -7.78 9.91 2.63
C ILE A 53 -8.76 11.07 2.54
N GLY A 54 -9.07 11.53 1.34
CA GLY A 54 -9.99 12.64 1.12
C GLY A 54 -11.35 12.35 1.73
N ASP A 55 -11.89 11.16 1.46
CA ASP A 55 -13.20 10.77 1.94
C ASP A 55 -13.23 10.52 3.46
N VAL A 56 -12.29 9.74 4.01
CA VAL A 56 -12.31 9.39 5.45
C VAL A 56 -12.10 10.62 6.34
N LEU A 57 -11.30 11.61 5.91
CA LEU A 57 -11.03 12.81 6.72
C LEU A 57 -12.16 13.84 6.65
N THR A 58 -12.94 13.86 5.57
CA THR A 58 -14.03 14.83 5.37
C THR A 58 -15.42 14.26 5.70
N SER A 59 -15.52 12.94 5.83
CA SER A 59 -16.75 12.24 6.15
C SER A 59 -17.34 12.59 7.52
N ALA A 60 -18.67 12.45 7.62
CA ALA A 60 -19.45 12.92 8.77
C ALA A 60 -19.14 12.21 10.09
N TRP A 61 -18.49 11.04 10.09
CA TRP A 61 -18.16 10.30 11.30
C TRP A 61 -17.25 11.10 12.24
N LEU A 62 -16.27 11.83 11.68
CA LEU A 62 -15.28 12.60 12.43
C LEU A 62 -15.93 13.76 13.20
N PRO A 63 -16.67 14.70 12.56
CA PRO A 63 -17.34 15.78 13.30
C PRO A 63 -18.44 15.27 14.24
N ARG A 64 -19.09 14.14 13.93
CA ARG A 64 -20.08 13.52 14.85
C ARG A 64 -19.39 13.01 16.11
N TYR A 65 -18.28 12.30 15.97
CA TYR A 65 -17.53 11.77 17.10
C TYR A 65 -16.96 12.89 17.97
N THR A 66 -16.31 13.89 17.36
CA THR A 66 -15.71 15.00 18.10
C THR A 66 -16.76 15.81 18.85
N LYS A 67 -17.92 16.09 18.23
CA LYS A 67 -19.04 16.78 18.89
C LYS A 67 -19.63 15.98 20.06
N ALA A 68 -19.70 14.65 19.94
CA ALA A 68 -20.29 13.80 20.97
C ALA A 68 -19.34 13.55 22.16
N ASN A 69 -18.02 13.56 21.94
CA ASN A 69 -17.03 13.12 22.94
C ASN A 69 -16.05 14.21 23.40
N ASP A 70 -16.06 15.38 22.74
CA ASP A 70 -15.12 16.51 22.99
C ASP A 70 -13.63 16.10 22.96
N LYS A 71 -13.31 15.06 22.18
CA LYS A 71 -11.95 14.54 22.03
C LYS A 71 -11.73 14.03 20.60
N ARG A 72 -10.47 14.05 20.17
CA ARG A 72 -10.05 13.45 18.90
C ARG A 72 -10.18 11.92 18.98
N PRO A 73 -10.76 11.26 17.96
CA PRO A 73 -10.86 9.80 17.94
C PRO A 73 -9.47 9.17 17.87
N VAL A 74 -9.32 8.02 18.51
CA VAL A 74 -8.13 7.17 18.39
C VAL A 74 -8.42 6.09 17.34
N VAL A 75 -7.65 6.08 16.27
CA VAL A 75 -7.78 5.12 15.17
C VAL A 75 -6.57 4.21 15.15
N VAL A 76 -6.81 2.92 14.98
CA VAL A 76 -5.79 1.95 14.59
C VAL A 76 -6.01 1.57 13.13
N VAL A 77 -4.95 1.57 12.32
CA VAL A 77 -5.04 1.01 10.97
C VAL A 77 -4.74 -0.48 11.05
N GLY A 78 -5.78 -1.28 10.85
CA GLY A 78 -5.76 -2.74 10.81
C GLY A 78 -5.20 -3.28 9.49
N LEU A 79 -5.31 -4.60 9.35
CA LEU A 79 -4.84 -5.30 8.16
C LEU A 79 -5.78 -5.04 6.98
N VAL A 80 -5.20 -4.77 5.82
CA VAL A 80 -5.92 -4.81 4.55
C VAL A 80 -5.60 -6.14 3.87
N GLU A 81 -6.61 -6.99 3.76
CA GLU A 81 -6.46 -8.34 3.24
C GLU A 81 -6.41 -8.33 1.72
N ASN A 82 -5.37 -8.92 1.14
CA ASN A 82 -5.25 -9.06 -0.30
C ASN A 82 -5.94 -10.36 -0.76
N LYS A 83 -7.08 -10.21 -1.43
CA LYS A 83 -7.87 -11.27 -2.08
C LYS A 83 -7.74 -11.25 -3.61
N SER A 84 -6.80 -10.46 -4.13
CA SER A 84 -6.55 -10.36 -5.56
C SER A 84 -5.75 -11.55 -6.08
N HIS A 85 -5.73 -11.70 -7.40
CA HIS A 85 -4.92 -12.70 -8.12
C HIS A 85 -3.42 -12.37 -8.14
N GLU A 86 -2.99 -11.28 -7.48
CA GLU A 86 -1.63 -10.78 -7.51
C GLU A 86 -1.11 -10.50 -6.10
N HIS A 87 0.21 -10.58 -5.92
CA HIS A 87 0.82 -10.11 -4.69
C HIS A 87 0.91 -8.58 -4.71
N ILE A 88 -0.09 -7.92 -4.11
CA ILE A 88 -0.15 -6.48 -3.91
C ILE A 88 0.39 -6.16 -2.51
N ASN A 89 1.38 -5.28 -2.45
CA ASN A 89 1.85 -4.76 -1.17
C ASN A 89 0.88 -3.67 -0.70
N SER A 90 0.04 -3.97 0.30
CA SER A 90 -0.89 -3.02 0.86
C SER A 90 -0.26 -2.01 1.82
N GLU A 91 0.98 -2.25 2.28
CA GLU A 91 1.64 -1.38 3.25
C GLU A 91 1.91 0.02 2.67
N THR A 92 2.09 0.16 1.36
CA THR A 92 2.38 1.45 0.72
C THR A 92 1.24 2.45 0.90
N PHE A 93 0.00 2.08 0.50
CA PHE A 93 -1.14 2.98 0.65
C PHE A 93 -1.59 3.10 2.12
N ILE A 94 -1.46 2.04 2.92
CA ILE A 94 -1.72 2.12 4.37
C ILE A 94 -0.82 3.20 5.01
N LYS A 95 0.48 3.21 4.67
CA LYS A 95 1.42 4.21 5.16
C LYS A 95 1.05 5.62 4.71
N ASP A 96 0.52 5.78 3.51
CA ASP A 96 0.10 7.09 3.02
C ASP A 96 -1.16 7.58 3.75
N ILE A 97 -2.11 6.69 4.05
CA ILE A 97 -3.26 6.99 4.92
C ILE A 97 -2.79 7.40 6.32
N GLU A 98 -1.90 6.63 6.94
CA GLU A 98 -1.34 6.93 8.26
C GLU A 98 -0.66 8.31 8.30
N LYS A 99 0.17 8.63 7.29
CA LYS A 99 0.83 9.94 7.17
C LYS A 99 -0.20 11.06 7.05
N ALA A 100 -1.25 10.88 6.25
CA ALA A 100 -2.26 11.90 6.07
C ALA A 100 -3.08 12.14 7.35
N ILE A 101 -3.43 11.08 8.07
CA ILE A 101 -4.06 11.15 9.40
C ILE A 101 -3.20 11.96 10.37
N ILE A 102 -1.89 11.68 10.43
CA ILE A 102 -0.95 12.42 11.29
C ILE A 102 -0.86 13.90 10.88
N ARG A 103 -0.82 14.17 9.57
CA ARG A 103 -0.72 15.54 9.02
C ARG A 103 -1.98 16.37 9.29
N ASP A 104 -3.15 15.75 9.21
CA ASP A 104 -4.43 16.39 9.49
C ASP A 104 -4.56 16.76 10.98
N GLY A 105 -4.13 15.86 11.88
CA GLY A 105 -4.06 16.13 13.31
C GLY A 105 -5.39 16.10 14.06
N ASN A 106 -6.54 15.94 13.39
CA ASN A 106 -7.84 15.78 14.07
C ASN A 106 -8.08 14.35 14.57
N ILE A 107 -7.22 13.40 14.17
CA ILE A 107 -7.30 11.99 14.55
C ILE A 107 -5.98 11.59 15.23
N ARG A 108 -6.06 10.72 16.25
CA ARG A 108 -4.89 10.14 16.92
C ARG A 108 -4.65 8.74 16.36
N LEU A 109 -3.51 8.53 15.73
CA LEU A 109 -3.13 7.22 15.21
C LEU A 109 -2.41 6.39 16.28
N VAL A 110 -2.76 5.11 16.40
CA VAL A 110 -2.00 4.13 17.20
C VAL A 110 -1.50 2.98 16.35
N VAL A 111 -0.37 2.42 16.75
CA VAL A 111 0.29 1.32 16.04
C VAL A 111 -0.50 0.02 16.19
N ALA A 112 -0.56 -0.78 15.11
CA ALA A 112 -1.24 -2.07 15.05
C ALA A 112 -0.25 -3.25 14.92
N GLY A 113 -0.78 -4.47 15.10
CA GLY A 113 -0.09 -5.72 14.75
C GLY A 113 1.28 -5.89 15.41
N GLU A 114 2.24 -6.42 14.64
CA GLU A 114 3.58 -6.77 15.15
C GLU A 114 4.39 -5.57 15.64
N LYS A 115 4.26 -4.40 15.01
CA LYS A 115 4.95 -3.18 15.46
C LYS A 115 4.54 -2.80 16.88
N ARG A 116 3.31 -3.11 17.29
CA ARG A 116 2.85 -2.93 18.68
C ARG A 116 3.57 -3.89 19.65
N ASN A 117 3.83 -5.12 19.22
CA ASN A 117 4.58 -6.10 20.02
C ASN A 117 6.04 -5.67 20.20
N GLU A 118 6.67 -5.13 19.15
CA GLU A 118 8.02 -4.56 19.23
C GLU A 118 8.10 -3.41 20.24
N LEU A 119 7.12 -2.49 20.24
CA LEU A 119 7.05 -1.40 21.22
C LEU A 119 6.87 -1.90 22.67
N ARG A 120 6.21 -3.04 22.87
CA ARG A 120 6.09 -3.65 24.20
C ARG A 120 7.41 -4.28 24.64
N LYS A 121 8.16 -4.91 23.73
CA LYS A 121 9.51 -5.42 24.01
C LYS A 121 10.46 -4.29 24.39
N GLU A 122 10.48 -3.21 23.62
CA GLU A 122 11.22 -1.98 23.93
C GLU A 122 10.86 -1.44 25.33
N ARG A 123 9.57 -1.40 25.68
CA ARG A 123 9.13 -0.97 27.02
C ARG A 123 9.60 -1.90 28.13
N ALA A 124 9.72 -3.20 27.86
CA ALA A 124 10.27 -4.17 28.80
C ALA A 124 11.76 -3.89 29.02
N GLU A 125 12.52 -3.70 27.94
CA GLU A 125 13.95 -3.35 28.02
C GLU A 125 14.18 -2.03 28.77
N GLN A 126 13.29 -1.04 28.62
CA GLN A 126 13.35 0.19 29.41
C GLN A 126 13.18 -0.04 30.92
N GLN A 127 12.54 -1.13 31.37
CA GLN A 127 12.46 -1.43 32.81
C GLN A 127 13.81 -1.87 33.37
N ASP A 128 14.63 -2.52 32.54
CA ASP A 128 15.92 -3.08 32.93
C ASP A 128 17.07 -2.09 32.75
N TYR A 129 17.00 -1.23 31.72
CA TYR A 129 18.13 -0.42 31.27
C TYR A 129 17.92 1.10 31.28
N ALA A 130 16.69 1.60 31.26
CA ALA A 130 16.44 3.05 31.24
C ALA A 130 16.43 3.66 32.66
N SER A 131 16.69 4.96 32.77
CA SER A 131 16.63 5.65 34.06
C SER A 131 15.19 5.72 34.59
N PRO A 132 14.97 5.64 35.92
CA PRO A 132 13.62 5.67 36.49
C PRO A 132 12.76 6.87 36.07
N GLU A 133 13.37 8.03 35.77
CA GLU A 133 12.68 9.25 35.35
C GLU A 133 12.15 9.18 33.92
N THR A 134 12.74 8.33 33.07
CA THR A 134 12.44 8.26 31.64
C THR A 134 11.62 7.02 31.25
N THR A 135 11.71 5.95 32.05
CA THR A 135 11.01 4.68 31.85
C THR A 135 9.50 4.84 31.67
N LYS A 136 8.94 4.19 30.65
CA LYS A 136 7.50 4.23 30.38
C LYS A 136 6.75 3.15 31.15
N LYS A 137 5.56 3.51 31.65
CA LYS A 137 4.69 2.62 32.42
C LYS A 137 3.93 1.64 31.54
N TRP A 138 3.74 0.42 32.04
CA TRP A 138 2.81 -0.57 31.46
C TRP A 138 1.35 -0.11 31.58
N GLY A 139 0.49 -0.64 30.70
CA GLY A 139 -0.95 -0.36 30.72
C GLY A 139 -1.34 1.08 30.35
N LYS A 140 -0.42 1.86 29.77
CA LYS A 140 -0.65 3.22 29.30
C LYS A 140 -0.75 3.34 27.76
N GLU A 141 -0.92 2.22 27.07
CA GLU A 141 -1.25 2.23 25.65
C GLU A 141 -2.63 2.85 25.45
N LEU A 142 -2.75 3.67 24.40
CA LEU A 142 -4.03 4.26 24.04
C LEU A 142 -4.94 3.19 23.44
N GLY A 143 -6.14 3.04 23.99
CA GLY A 143 -7.20 2.26 23.35
C GLY A 143 -7.64 2.95 22.07
N ALA A 144 -7.74 2.20 20.98
CA ALA A 144 -8.36 2.69 19.76
C ALA A 144 -9.88 2.68 19.93
N ASP A 145 -10.52 3.76 19.50
CA ASP A 145 -11.98 3.86 19.40
C ASP A 145 -12.46 3.19 18.10
N PHE A 146 -11.66 3.30 17.03
CA PHE A 146 -11.98 2.76 15.71
C PHE A 146 -10.83 1.96 15.12
N ILE A 147 -11.18 0.97 14.29
CA ILE A 147 -10.27 0.23 13.44
C ILE A 147 -10.58 0.51 11.96
N LEU A 148 -9.57 0.96 11.21
CA LEU A 148 -9.63 1.06 9.75
C LEU A 148 -9.13 -0.26 9.17
N GLN A 149 -9.93 -0.95 8.39
CA GLN A 149 -9.61 -2.25 7.80
C GLN A 149 -10.21 -2.36 6.41
N GLY A 150 -9.82 -3.37 5.64
CA GLY A 150 -10.37 -3.50 4.30
C GLY A 150 -9.87 -4.70 3.52
N THR A 151 -10.24 -4.74 2.25
CA THR A 151 -9.86 -5.79 1.31
C THR A 151 -9.46 -5.24 -0.04
N ILE A 152 -8.56 -5.94 -0.73
CA ILE A 152 -8.21 -5.70 -2.13
C ILE A 152 -8.64 -6.91 -2.93
N ASN A 153 -9.55 -6.71 -3.86
CA ASN A 153 -10.08 -7.73 -4.75
C ASN A 153 -9.61 -7.46 -6.19
N SER A 154 -9.48 -8.52 -7.00
CA SER A 154 -9.33 -8.33 -8.45
C SER A 154 -10.18 -9.29 -9.26
N ILE A 155 -10.67 -8.78 -10.39
CA ILE A 155 -11.44 -9.53 -11.39
C ILE A 155 -10.67 -9.46 -12.70
N VAL A 156 -10.35 -10.61 -13.27
CA VAL A 156 -9.63 -10.74 -14.53
C VAL A 156 -10.59 -11.30 -15.58
N ASP A 157 -10.73 -10.59 -16.69
CA ASP A 157 -11.45 -11.03 -17.88
C ASP A 157 -10.49 -11.03 -19.06
N ALA A 158 -10.41 -12.13 -19.81
CA ALA A 158 -9.47 -12.27 -20.91
C ALA A 158 -10.13 -12.99 -22.10
N TYR A 159 -10.00 -12.39 -23.28
CA TYR A 159 -10.43 -12.98 -24.54
C TYR A 159 -9.44 -12.67 -25.65
N LYS A 160 -8.91 -13.73 -26.30
CA LYS A 160 -7.86 -13.63 -27.32
C LYS A 160 -6.66 -12.82 -26.80
N LYS A 161 -6.31 -11.72 -27.47
CA LYS A 161 -5.19 -10.83 -27.13
C LYS A 161 -5.61 -9.62 -26.29
N GLN A 162 -6.81 -9.66 -25.72
CA GLN A 162 -7.34 -8.61 -24.86
C GLN A 162 -7.51 -9.17 -23.46
N LYS A 163 -7.06 -8.40 -22.47
CA LYS A 163 -7.22 -8.70 -21.06
C LYS A 163 -7.67 -7.44 -20.34
N VAL A 164 -8.64 -7.57 -19.46
CA VAL A 164 -9.13 -6.53 -18.57
C VAL A 164 -8.91 -6.99 -17.15
N VAL A 165 -8.25 -6.15 -16.35
CA VAL A 165 -8.08 -6.39 -14.91
C VAL A 165 -8.76 -5.25 -14.17
N THR A 166 -9.69 -5.59 -13.30
CA THR A 166 -10.32 -4.63 -12.39
C THR A 166 -9.83 -4.90 -10.99
N TYR A 167 -9.22 -3.91 -10.35
CA TYR A 167 -8.91 -3.91 -8.92
C TYR A 167 -10.00 -3.14 -8.19
N GLN A 168 -10.47 -3.68 -7.07
CA GLN A 168 -11.42 -3.03 -6.18
C GLN A 168 -10.83 -3.05 -4.78
N ILE A 169 -10.71 -1.87 -4.17
CA ILE A 169 -10.24 -1.69 -2.81
C ILE A 169 -11.42 -1.18 -2.02
N ASP A 170 -11.77 -1.90 -0.96
CA ASP A 170 -12.86 -1.57 -0.05
C ASP A 170 -12.26 -1.36 1.33
N LEU A 171 -12.43 -0.17 1.90
CA LEU A 171 -12.02 0.17 3.27
C LEU A 171 -13.24 0.51 4.12
N GLN A 172 -13.16 0.17 5.40
CA GLN A 172 -14.20 0.49 6.38
C GLN A 172 -13.57 0.92 7.70
N LEU A 173 -14.22 1.88 8.35
CA LEU A 173 -13.89 2.33 9.69
C LEU A 173 -14.98 1.83 10.64
N THR A 174 -14.59 0.97 11.58
CA THR A 174 -15.51 0.31 12.51
C THR A 174 -15.23 0.76 13.93
N ASN A 175 -16.26 1.14 14.68
CA ASN A 175 -16.18 1.36 16.12
C ASN A 175 -15.91 0.02 16.80
N ILE A 176 -14.81 -0.06 17.56
CA ILE A 176 -14.35 -1.31 18.17
C ILE A 176 -15.28 -1.76 19.30
N GLU A 177 -15.93 -0.83 20.01
CA GLU A 177 -16.82 -1.14 21.13
C GLU A 177 -18.19 -1.60 20.65
N THR A 178 -18.77 -0.93 19.65
CA THR A 178 -20.15 -1.18 19.21
C THR A 178 -20.26 -2.06 17.96
N ASN A 179 -19.14 -2.34 17.28
CA ASN A 179 -19.08 -2.95 15.95
C ASN A 179 -19.82 -2.16 14.85
N GLU A 180 -20.14 -0.89 15.10
CA GLU A 180 -20.77 -0.02 14.12
C GLU A 180 -19.78 0.39 13.03
N VAL A 181 -20.13 0.19 11.77
CA VAL A 181 -19.39 0.76 10.64
C VAL A 181 -19.82 2.20 10.46
N VAL A 182 -18.92 3.14 10.76
CA VAL A 182 -19.22 4.59 10.72
C VAL A 182 -18.78 5.25 9.42
N TRP A 183 -17.92 4.58 8.65
CA TRP A 183 -17.47 5.01 7.34
C TRP A 183 -17.08 3.80 6.49
N MET A 184 -17.33 3.88 5.19
CA MET A 184 -16.93 2.90 4.20
C MET A 184 -16.63 3.63 2.89
N GLY A 185 -15.51 3.31 2.28
CA GLY A 185 -15.08 3.89 1.01
C GLY A 185 -14.56 2.80 0.08
N ASP A 186 -14.81 2.95 -1.22
CA ASP A 186 -14.31 2.06 -2.25
C ASP A 186 -13.60 2.81 -3.38
N LYS A 187 -12.63 2.15 -4.01
CA LYS A 187 -12.00 2.64 -5.24
C LYS A 187 -11.84 1.49 -6.20
N LYS A 188 -12.24 1.73 -7.46
CA LYS A 188 -12.08 0.78 -8.56
C LYS A 188 -11.09 1.31 -9.56
N ILE A 189 -10.16 0.45 -9.97
CA ILE A 189 -9.19 0.72 -11.03
C ILE A 189 -9.37 -0.35 -12.09
N LYS A 190 -9.68 0.05 -13.32
CA LYS A 190 -9.88 -0.86 -14.45
C LYS A 190 -8.81 -0.62 -15.49
N LYS A 191 -8.03 -1.66 -15.78
CA LYS A 191 -6.94 -1.64 -16.76
C LYS A 191 -7.26 -2.56 -17.92
N GLN A 192 -7.13 -2.05 -19.14
CA GLN A 192 -7.22 -2.85 -20.36
C GLN A 192 -5.83 -3.03 -20.96
N ILE A 193 -5.50 -4.28 -21.24
CA ILE A 193 -4.22 -4.73 -21.78
C ILE A 193 -4.52 -5.33 -23.16
N SER A 194 -3.84 -4.82 -24.17
CA SER A 194 -3.91 -5.35 -25.52
C SER A 194 -2.50 -5.49 -26.10
N ASP A 195 -2.14 -6.69 -26.54
CA ASP A 195 -0.88 -6.88 -27.25
C ASP A 195 -0.98 -6.21 -28.62
N ARG A 196 -0.12 -5.21 -28.89
CA ARG A 196 0.02 -4.66 -30.23
C ARG A 196 0.72 -5.70 -31.11
N ILE A 197 0.13 -6.01 -32.27
CA ILE A 197 0.86 -6.72 -33.33
C ILE A 197 1.93 -5.75 -33.84
N LEU A 198 3.21 -6.11 -33.70
CA LEU A 198 4.31 -5.50 -34.46
C LEU A 198 4.25 -5.99 -35.91
#